data_AF-A0A6B9ZF72-F1
#
_entry.id   AF-A0A6B9ZF72-F1
#
_cell.length_a   1.000
_cell.length_b   1.000
_cell.length_c   1.000
_cell.angle_alpha   90.00
_cell.angle_beta   90.00
_cell.angle_gamma   90.00
#
_symmetry.space_group_name_H-M   'P 1'
#
loop_
_entity.id
_entity.type
_entity.pdbx_description
1 polymer ?
#
loop_
_entity_poly.entity_id
_entity_poly.type
_entity_poly.pdbx_seq_one_letter_code
_entity_poly.pdbx_strand_id
1 'polypeptide(L)'
;MTSDLPTYTLTVSAVGVMADFAHLTVYNGFLEDIARGYEQLELTLKPGLYSITLKLDGNIIREHVRLSENMHVQIPTPPVYASLVADKFESSHEYYTLNAHQYSLETTVKKGHKKGGAIFLFFRYTDVHKRRELNNDQTSLGEGFSLLDARRQVLYKLQGPDIREDTDAGWLAFHAILPEGIYYLHYSGHTAKTGLPSDNDLPAREIPLQVFRSSGESQGAAGQYWQTQVFLTFGYGPIFPSMSIFIAPRQQGFVNDDEGNYRIDGLRHKFHNGVYILPKKVLQEFEQGQFTSPMKGLLAAYVYFSSPENDRELLFRNVTEHLPALLGHDTPDVKALQIMAAQYYKDPIPEIFLSEPCMFMAGIRAIIRASIRHPDVIVDDSLLEYITDKLYNDMVWTSYQPAPLPVPKTKTAPLARNSMTSSIVSVVEKIIGDETSPEEIGKRLLQSQTVSTLLYYIEKLDHELDVNDLANRLQIPPNVVRKTVQHILTFSESIRDAERTPEQFSVRNINKLKNIH
;
A
#
# COMPACT_ATOMS: atom_id res chain seq x y z
N MET A 1 -20.48 32.57 -50.77
CA MET A 1 -19.14 33.06 -50.42
C MET A 1 -18.85 32.66 -48.98
N THR A 2 -18.26 31.49 -48.78
CA THR A 2 -17.71 31.07 -47.48
C THR A 2 -16.39 31.80 -47.32
N SER A 3 -16.39 32.98 -46.69
CA SER A 3 -15.12 33.55 -46.25
C SER A 3 -14.55 32.60 -45.20
N ASP A 4 -13.43 31.96 -45.51
CA ASP A 4 -12.68 31.22 -44.50
C ASP A 4 -12.32 32.20 -43.39
N LEU A 5 -13.04 32.10 -42.28
CA LEU A 5 -12.73 32.87 -41.09
C LEU A 5 -11.30 32.54 -40.69
N PRO A 6 -10.48 33.54 -40.32
CA PRO A 6 -9.14 33.29 -39.85
C PRO A 6 -9.19 32.32 -38.66
N THR A 7 -8.18 31.46 -38.54
CA THR A 7 -7.98 30.60 -37.38
C THR A 7 -6.84 31.14 -36.54
N TYR A 8 -6.91 30.90 -35.24
CA TYR A 8 -5.92 31.30 -34.25
C TYR A 8 -5.51 30.10 -33.40
N THR A 9 -4.27 30.10 -32.95
CA THR A 9 -3.76 29.09 -32.02
C THR A 9 -4.07 29.50 -30.59
N LEU A 10 -4.79 28.66 -29.86
CA LEU A 10 -4.97 28.75 -28.42
C LEU A 10 -4.10 27.68 -27.75
N THR A 11 -3.07 28.13 -27.04
CA THR A 11 -2.28 27.27 -26.16
C THR A 11 -2.76 27.47 -24.73
N VAL A 12 -3.12 26.39 -24.05
CA VAL A 12 -3.53 26.38 -22.64
C VAL A 12 -2.54 25.52 -21.87
N SER A 13 -1.99 26.03 -20.79
CA SER A 13 -1.07 25.28 -19.92
C SER A 13 -1.48 25.40 -18.46
N ALA A 14 -1.47 24.29 -17.73
CA ALA A 14 -1.45 24.31 -16.28
C ALA A 14 -0.04 24.69 -15.80
N VAL A 15 0.05 25.54 -14.77
CA VAL A 15 1.34 25.95 -14.17
C VAL A 15 1.31 25.76 -12.67
N GLY A 16 2.43 25.33 -12.08
CA GLY A 16 2.53 25.05 -10.65
C GLY A 16 2.78 23.58 -10.34
N VAL A 17 2.64 23.22 -9.06
CA VAL A 17 2.89 21.86 -8.58
C VAL A 17 1.82 20.92 -9.12
N MET A 18 2.23 19.72 -9.54
CA MET A 18 1.36 18.71 -10.14
C MET A 18 0.62 19.18 -11.42
N ALA A 19 1.13 20.21 -12.12
CA ALA A 19 0.60 20.63 -13.42
C ALA A 19 0.51 19.47 -14.42
N ASP A 20 1.48 18.55 -14.38
CA ASP A 20 1.55 17.32 -15.17
C ASP A 20 0.29 16.42 -15.01
N PHE A 21 -0.47 16.58 -13.92
CA PHE A 21 -1.68 15.80 -13.61
C PHE A 21 -2.98 16.61 -13.71
N ALA A 22 -2.90 17.89 -14.08
CA ALA A 22 -4.05 18.76 -14.22
C ALA A 22 -4.80 18.42 -15.52
N HIS A 23 -6.07 18.05 -15.41
CA HIS A 23 -6.91 17.74 -16.56
C HIS A 23 -7.52 19.04 -17.10
N LEU A 24 -7.14 19.39 -18.32
CA LEU A 24 -7.63 20.56 -19.04
C LEU A 24 -8.79 20.17 -19.95
N THR A 25 -9.80 21.02 -20.03
CA THR A 25 -10.91 20.89 -20.96
C THR A 25 -11.26 22.25 -21.55
N VAL A 26 -11.35 22.33 -22.87
CA VAL A 26 -11.72 23.56 -23.59
C VAL A 26 -13.11 23.39 -24.16
N TYR A 27 -13.97 24.36 -23.87
CA TYR A 27 -15.35 24.45 -24.34
C TYR A 27 -15.52 25.66 -25.26
N ASN A 28 -16.36 25.54 -26.29
CA ASN A 28 -16.76 26.69 -27.11
C ASN A 28 -17.83 27.54 -26.41
N GLY A 29 -18.28 28.62 -27.07
CA GLY A 29 -19.33 29.51 -26.56
C GLY A 29 -20.70 28.85 -26.37
N PHE A 30 -20.90 27.62 -26.87
CA PHE A 30 -22.10 26.80 -26.66
C PHE A 30 -21.91 25.73 -25.58
N LEU A 31 -20.78 25.77 -24.85
CA LEU A 31 -20.38 24.79 -23.83
C LEU A 31 -20.17 23.36 -24.36
N GLU A 32 -19.89 23.21 -25.65
CA GLU A 32 -19.52 21.91 -26.23
C GLU A 32 -18.04 21.63 -25.97
N ASP A 33 -17.72 20.39 -25.60
CA ASP A 33 -16.33 19.93 -25.42
C ASP A 33 -15.59 19.95 -26.75
N ILE A 34 -14.58 20.80 -26.87
CA ILE A 34 -13.73 20.92 -28.07
C ILE A 34 -12.49 20.05 -27.95
N ALA A 35 -11.84 20.06 -26.79
CA ALA A 35 -10.63 19.31 -26.53
C ALA A 35 -10.44 19.01 -25.04
N ARG A 36 -9.73 17.92 -24.76
CA ARG A 36 -9.36 17.46 -23.42
C ARG A 36 -7.93 16.94 -23.44
N GLY A 37 -7.21 17.12 -22.34
CA GLY A 37 -5.84 16.63 -22.20
C GLY A 37 -5.27 16.95 -20.83
N TYR A 38 -3.99 16.66 -20.64
CA TYR A 38 -3.27 16.90 -19.38
C TYR A 38 -2.15 17.89 -19.61
N GLU A 39 -1.86 18.70 -18.60
CA GLU A 39 -0.77 19.69 -18.56
C GLU A 39 -0.89 20.83 -19.59
N GLN A 40 -0.98 20.49 -20.87
CA GLN A 40 -1.03 21.45 -21.96
C GLN A 40 -1.94 20.97 -23.11
N LEU A 41 -2.65 21.93 -23.70
CA LEU A 41 -3.41 21.79 -24.94
C LEU A 41 -2.97 22.86 -25.94
N GLU A 42 -2.83 22.48 -27.20
CA GLU A 42 -2.57 23.42 -28.30
C GLU A 42 -3.62 23.18 -29.39
N LEU A 43 -4.44 24.20 -29.65
CA LEU A 43 -5.64 24.08 -30.48
C LEU A 43 -5.65 25.17 -31.55
N THR A 44 -6.01 24.81 -32.79
CA THR A 44 -6.28 25.79 -33.85
C THR A 44 -7.78 25.99 -33.97
N LEU A 45 -8.27 27.19 -33.60
CA LEU A 45 -9.69 27.48 -33.41
C LEU A 45 -10.09 28.76 -34.16
N LYS A 46 -11.39 28.90 -34.46
CA LYS A 46 -11.93 30.16 -35.01
C LYS A 46 -12.01 31.23 -33.92
N PRO A 47 -12.03 32.53 -34.26
CA PRO A 47 -12.28 33.56 -33.27
C PRO A 47 -13.63 33.36 -32.57
N GLY A 48 -13.66 33.58 -31.27
CA GLY A 48 -14.84 33.29 -30.44
C GLY A 48 -14.57 33.37 -28.96
N LEU A 49 -15.61 33.10 -28.16
CA LEU A 49 -15.50 32.95 -26.72
C LEU A 49 -15.31 31.46 -26.39
N TYR A 50 -14.32 31.16 -25.56
CA TYR A 50 -14.02 29.82 -25.08
C TYR A 50 -14.00 29.80 -23.55
N SER A 51 -14.43 28.68 -22.97
CA SER A 51 -14.26 28.42 -21.54
C SER A 51 -13.25 27.32 -21.35
N ILE A 52 -12.29 27.53 -20.47
CA ILE A 52 -11.25 26.57 -20.14
C ILE A 52 -11.49 26.11 -18.72
N THR A 53 -11.49 24.80 -18.49
CA THR A 53 -11.62 24.22 -17.16
C THR A 53 -10.37 23.41 -16.84
N LEU A 54 -9.76 23.68 -15.69
CA LEU A 54 -8.70 22.87 -15.09
C LEU A 54 -9.30 22.08 -13.93
N LYS A 55 -9.09 20.76 -13.92
CA LYS A 55 -9.47 19.87 -12.82
C LYS A 55 -8.25 19.22 -12.20
N LEU A 56 -8.07 19.38 -10.89
CA LEU A 56 -7.01 18.72 -10.12
C LEU A 56 -7.53 18.39 -8.72
N ASP A 57 -7.53 17.10 -8.36
CA ASP A 57 -7.87 16.59 -7.03
C ASP A 57 -9.17 17.16 -6.45
N GLY A 58 -10.24 17.12 -7.27
CA GLY A 58 -11.56 17.61 -6.92
C GLY A 58 -11.75 19.12 -7.07
N ASN A 59 -10.67 19.90 -7.14
CA ASN A 59 -10.73 21.33 -7.43
C ASN A 59 -11.00 21.58 -8.91
N ILE A 60 -11.82 22.58 -9.20
CA ILE A 60 -12.18 23.00 -10.55
C ILE A 60 -11.93 24.51 -10.66
N ILE A 61 -11.03 24.90 -11.56
CA ILE A 61 -10.78 26.29 -11.92
C ILE A 61 -11.34 26.51 -13.32
N ARG A 62 -12.11 27.59 -13.51
CA ARG A 62 -12.69 27.93 -14.81
C ARG A 62 -12.25 29.32 -15.22
N GLU A 63 -11.71 29.41 -16.42
CA GLU A 63 -11.31 30.65 -17.08
C GLU A 63 -12.13 30.86 -18.36
N HIS A 64 -12.30 32.12 -18.75
CA HIS A 64 -12.99 32.48 -19.98
C HIS A 64 -12.09 33.35 -20.84
N VAL A 65 -11.92 32.96 -22.11
CA VAL A 65 -11.03 33.66 -23.03
C VAL A 65 -11.74 34.00 -24.32
N ARG A 66 -11.53 35.23 -24.79
CA ARG A 66 -11.98 35.68 -26.10
C ARG A 66 -10.81 35.54 -27.07
N LEU A 67 -10.88 34.56 -27.95
CA LEU A 67 -9.87 34.30 -28.95
C LEU A 67 -10.08 35.24 -30.15
N SER A 68 -9.20 36.22 -30.31
CA SER A 68 -9.16 37.12 -31.47
C SER A 68 -7.78 37.18 -32.14
N GLU A 69 -6.81 36.51 -31.54
CA GLU A 69 -5.42 36.38 -31.99
C GLU A 69 -4.83 35.10 -31.37
N ASN A 70 -3.62 34.72 -31.75
CA ASN A 70 -2.92 33.62 -31.10
C ASN A 70 -2.70 33.95 -29.62
N MET A 71 -3.05 33.04 -28.73
CA MET A 71 -3.06 33.30 -27.28
C MET A 71 -2.46 32.13 -26.51
N HIS A 72 -1.66 32.46 -25.49
CA HIS A 72 -1.21 31.50 -24.48
C HIS A 72 -1.87 31.84 -23.14
N VAL A 73 -2.58 30.88 -22.58
CA VAL A 73 -3.27 30.97 -21.30
C VAL A 73 -2.59 30.04 -20.31
N GLN A 74 -2.12 30.59 -19.19
CA GLN A 74 -1.57 29.81 -18.09
C GLN A 74 -2.56 29.82 -16.93
N ILE A 75 -2.95 28.64 -16.46
CA ILE A 75 -3.87 28.47 -15.33
C ILE A 75 -3.09 27.89 -14.16
N PRO A 76 -2.94 28.61 -13.03
CA PRO A 76 -2.24 28.09 -11.88
C PRO A 76 -2.98 26.87 -11.30
N THR A 77 -2.25 25.84 -10.90
CA THR A 77 -2.81 24.71 -10.16
C THR A 77 -3.24 25.15 -8.76
N PRO A 78 -4.29 24.53 -8.20
CA PRO A 78 -4.67 24.77 -6.81
C PRO A 78 -3.54 24.33 -5.85
N PRO A 79 -3.51 24.86 -4.61
CA PRO A 79 -2.59 24.38 -3.57
C PRO A 79 -2.73 22.88 -3.36
N VAL A 80 -1.59 22.20 -3.20
CA VAL A 80 -1.53 20.75 -2.98
C VAL A 80 -1.11 20.48 -1.54
N TYR A 81 -1.85 19.56 -0.91
CA TYR A 81 -1.58 19.05 0.43
C TYR A 81 -1.20 17.58 0.31
N ALA A 82 -0.04 17.20 0.83
CA ALA A 82 0.49 15.84 0.75
C ALA A 82 1.23 15.50 2.05
N SER A 83 1.41 14.23 2.39
CA SER A 83 2.23 13.87 3.56
C SER A 83 3.72 14.17 3.35
N LEU A 84 4.17 14.13 2.08
CA LEU A 84 5.50 14.53 1.66
C LEU A 84 5.77 15.99 2.07
N VAL A 85 6.95 16.24 2.64
CA VAL A 85 7.39 17.56 3.11
C VAL A 85 8.31 18.21 2.08
N ALA A 86 7.76 18.48 0.90
CA ALA A 86 8.50 19.04 -0.21
C ALA A 86 8.15 20.52 -0.42
N ASP A 87 9.14 21.35 -0.81
CA ASP A 87 9.12 22.82 -0.63
C ASP A 87 7.95 23.55 -1.30
N LYS A 88 7.44 23.00 -2.40
CA LYS A 88 6.36 23.63 -3.17
C LYS A 88 4.96 23.25 -2.67
N PHE A 89 4.83 22.36 -1.68
CA PHE A 89 3.52 22.00 -1.10
C PHE A 89 3.11 22.96 0.01
N GLU A 90 1.81 23.29 0.06
CA GLU A 90 1.27 24.25 1.03
C GLU A 90 1.44 23.77 2.47
N SER A 91 1.36 22.45 2.68
CA SER A 91 1.53 21.82 4.00
C SER A 91 3.00 21.62 4.42
N SER A 92 3.96 22.09 3.63
CA SER A 92 5.38 21.98 3.93
C SER A 92 5.86 23.25 4.62
N HIS A 93 6.27 23.10 5.87
CA HIS A 93 6.86 24.18 6.64
C HIS A 93 8.34 23.89 6.90
N GLU A 94 9.15 24.93 7.08
CA GLU A 94 10.60 24.82 7.30
C GLU A 94 10.95 23.86 8.45
N TYR A 95 10.15 23.89 9.53
CA TYR A 95 10.33 23.02 10.69
C TYR A 95 9.99 21.54 10.40
N TYR A 96 9.35 21.22 9.27
CA TYR A 96 9.23 19.85 8.77
C TYR A 96 10.35 19.50 7.79
N THR A 97 10.60 20.37 6.80
CA THR A 97 11.54 20.08 5.70
C THR A 97 12.98 19.92 6.20
N LEU A 98 13.45 20.82 7.07
CA LEU A 98 14.79 20.76 7.64
C LEU A 98 14.99 19.50 8.49
N ASN A 99 14.02 19.16 9.34
CA ASN A 99 14.10 17.99 10.22
C ASN A 99 13.98 16.68 9.44
N ALA A 100 13.14 16.62 8.41
CA ALA A 100 13.04 15.46 7.54
C ALA A 100 14.34 15.21 6.78
N HIS A 101 14.94 16.26 6.21
CA HIS A 101 16.25 16.17 5.56
C HIS A 101 17.34 15.73 6.56
N GLN A 102 17.47 16.42 7.70
CA GLN A 102 18.49 16.08 8.71
C GLN A 102 18.37 14.63 9.18
N TYR A 103 17.18 14.21 9.65
CA TYR A 103 17.01 12.88 10.24
C TYR A 103 16.91 11.76 9.21
N SER A 104 16.70 12.08 7.93
CA SER A 104 16.91 11.09 6.86
C SER A 104 18.40 10.75 6.65
N LEU A 105 19.31 11.63 7.05
CA LEU A 105 20.76 11.39 6.99
C LEU A 105 21.32 10.85 8.32
N GLU A 106 20.76 11.31 9.44
CA GLU A 106 21.20 10.96 10.79
C GLU A 106 20.32 9.87 11.42
N THR A 107 20.91 8.72 11.77
CA THR A 107 20.17 7.65 12.42
C THR A 107 19.67 8.09 13.80
N THR A 108 18.38 7.88 14.08
CA THR A 108 17.80 8.18 15.40
C THR A 108 18.07 7.06 16.40
N VAL A 109 18.22 5.82 15.90
CA VAL A 109 18.52 4.63 16.70
C VAL A 109 19.99 4.63 17.15
N LYS A 110 20.22 4.55 18.47
CA LYS A 110 21.59 4.56 19.04
C LYS A 110 22.34 3.25 18.85
N LYS A 111 21.62 2.13 18.87
CA LYS A 111 22.16 0.76 18.72
C LYS A 111 21.55 0.09 17.50
N GLY A 112 22.14 0.34 16.34
CA GLY A 112 21.71 -0.22 15.07
C GLY A 112 22.88 -0.81 14.28
N HIS A 113 22.57 -1.31 13.07
CA HIS A 113 23.59 -1.75 12.14
C HIS A 113 24.39 -0.55 11.62
N LYS A 114 25.66 -0.76 11.26
CA LYS A 114 26.49 0.28 10.63
C LYS A 114 26.52 0.18 9.09
N LYS A 115 26.13 -0.97 8.56
CA LYS A 115 26.12 -1.29 7.13
C LYS A 115 24.79 -1.93 6.79
N GLY A 116 24.23 -1.54 5.67
CA GLY A 116 22.90 -1.92 5.24
C GLY A 116 22.22 -0.78 4.49
N GLY A 117 20.99 -1.06 4.05
CA GLY A 117 20.06 -0.01 3.66
C GLY A 117 19.47 0.66 4.91
N ALA A 118 18.40 1.42 4.72
CA ALA A 118 17.76 2.09 5.83
C ALA A 118 16.25 2.18 5.65
N ILE A 119 15.55 2.31 6.77
CA ILE A 119 14.17 2.77 6.82
C ILE A 119 14.19 4.12 7.53
N PHE A 120 13.60 5.11 6.87
CA PHE A 120 13.33 6.44 7.41
C PHE A 120 11.81 6.63 7.46
N LEU A 121 11.27 7.01 8.61
CA LEU A 121 9.85 7.28 8.81
C LEU A 121 9.72 8.72 9.31
N PHE A 122 8.81 9.49 8.71
CA PHE A 122 8.50 10.86 9.11
C PHE A 122 7.00 11.04 9.26
N PHE A 123 6.55 11.24 10.49
CA PHE A 123 5.14 11.43 10.84
C PHE A 123 4.91 12.89 11.18
N ARG A 124 3.77 13.45 10.77
CA ARG A 124 3.46 14.85 11.06
C ARG A 124 1.97 15.15 11.05
N TYR A 125 1.59 16.27 11.67
CA TYR A 125 0.35 16.96 11.34
C TYR A 125 0.52 17.79 10.06
N THR A 126 -0.59 18.33 9.53
CA THR A 126 -0.54 19.25 8.38
C THR A 126 0.21 20.53 8.72
N ASP A 127 0.00 21.05 9.93
CA ASP A 127 0.58 22.29 10.45
C ASP A 127 0.46 22.37 12.00
N VAL A 128 1.09 23.39 12.61
CA VAL A 128 1.06 23.59 14.08
C VAL A 128 -0.35 23.90 14.61
N HIS A 129 -1.20 24.59 13.86
CA HIS A 129 -2.56 24.91 14.30
C HIS A 129 -3.40 23.64 14.40
N LYS A 130 -3.34 22.77 13.38
CA LYS A 130 -4.00 21.46 13.39
C LYS A 130 -3.43 20.53 14.45
N ARG A 131 -2.12 20.54 14.68
CA ARG A 131 -1.53 19.86 15.85
C ARG A 131 -2.19 20.29 17.15
N ARG A 132 -2.28 21.60 17.40
CA ARG A 132 -2.86 22.13 18.65
C ARG A 132 -4.35 21.82 18.78
N GLU A 133 -5.10 21.80 17.68
CA GLU A 133 -6.52 21.45 17.67
C GLU A 133 -6.73 19.96 18.03
N LEU A 134 -5.93 19.07 17.43
CA LEU A 134 -6.20 17.62 17.42
C LEU A 134 -5.46 16.85 18.53
N ASN A 135 -4.36 17.40 19.07
CA ASN A 135 -3.52 16.74 20.07
C ASN A 135 -3.13 17.70 21.20
N ASN A 136 -4.14 18.06 22.00
CA ASN A 136 -3.96 18.89 23.19
C ASN A 136 -3.07 18.24 24.26
N ASP A 137 -3.10 16.90 24.34
CA ASP A 137 -2.36 16.11 25.32
C ASP A 137 -0.88 15.93 24.95
N GLN A 138 -0.47 16.43 23.77
CA GLN A 138 0.89 16.31 23.22
C GLN A 138 1.40 14.86 23.20
N THR A 139 0.53 13.90 22.88
CA THR A 139 0.93 12.50 22.76
C THR A 139 1.90 12.32 21.59
N SER A 140 2.84 11.39 21.74
CA SER A 140 3.81 11.08 20.70
C SER A 140 3.10 10.50 19.47
N LEU A 141 3.47 10.98 18.29
CA LEU A 141 2.96 10.45 17.02
C LEU A 141 3.35 8.98 16.77
N GLY A 142 4.34 8.48 17.49
CA GLY A 142 4.81 7.10 17.36
C GLY A 142 4.11 6.14 18.32
N GLU A 143 3.14 6.63 19.10
CA GLU A 143 2.30 5.77 19.94
C GLU A 143 1.56 4.72 19.11
N GLY A 144 1.65 3.46 19.58
CA GLY A 144 1.10 2.30 18.88
C GLY A 144 1.91 1.83 17.68
N PHE A 145 2.97 2.54 17.27
CA PHE A 145 3.81 2.13 16.14
C PHE A 145 5.04 1.33 16.57
N SER A 146 5.38 0.32 15.78
CA SER A 146 6.58 -0.49 15.93
C SER A 146 7.10 -0.94 14.57
N LEU A 147 8.42 -1.11 14.45
CA LEU A 147 9.05 -1.73 13.30
C LEU A 147 9.37 -3.20 13.64
N LEU A 148 8.90 -4.11 12.79
CA LEU A 148 9.11 -5.55 12.92
C LEU A 148 10.11 -6.06 11.87
N ASP A 149 10.82 -7.14 12.18
CA ASP A 149 11.60 -7.90 11.21
C ASP A 149 10.74 -8.83 10.34
N ALA A 150 11.35 -9.54 9.39
CA ALA A 150 10.70 -10.54 8.54
C ALA A 150 9.98 -11.66 9.31
N ARG A 151 10.37 -11.93 10.56
CA ARG A 151 9.76 -12.93 11.46
C ARG A 151 8.72 -12.31 12.41
N ARG A 152 8.32 -11.07 12.15
CA ARG A 152 7.38 -10.27 12.94
C ARG A 152 7.84 -10.07 14.40
N GLN A 153 9.14 -10.13 14.66
CA GLN A 153 9.71 -9.75 15.95
C GLN A 153 9.87 -8.24 16.01
N VAL A 154 9.49 -7.64 17.14
CA VAL A 154 9.63 -6.20 17.35
C VAL A 154 11.13 -5.85 17.43
N LEU A 155 11.59 -5.06 16.46
CA LEU A 155 12.95 -4.51 16.45
C LEU A 155 12.99 -3.20 17.24
N TYR A 156 12.07 -2.30 16.93
CA TYR A 156 11.99 -0.97 17.52
C TYR A 156 10.54 -0.60 17.78
N LYS A 157 10.28 -0.01 18.94
CA LYS A 157 9.04 0.76 19.16
C LYS A 157 9.34 2.19 18.72
N LEU A 158 8.39 2.85 18.06
CA LEU A 158 8.57 4.24 17.62
C LEU A 158 8.33 5.21 18.80
N GLN A 159 8.99 4.97 19.92
CA GLN A 159 8.85 5.73 21.15
C GLN A 159 10.19 5.82 21.87
N GLY A 160 10.33 6.84 22.72
CA GLY A 160 11.49 6.97 23.60
C GLY A 160 12.79 7.30 22.85
N PRO A 161 13.92 6.63 23.16
CA PRO A 161 15.24 7.10 22.73
C PRO A 161 15.57 6.85 21.25
N ASP A 162 14.79 6.01 20.57
CA ASP A 162 15.00 5.58 19.19
C ASP A 162 14.35 6.50 18.15
N ILE A 163 13.63 7.54 18.60
CA ILE A 163 13.01 8.55 17.76
C ILE A 163 13.58 9.95 18.02
N ARG A 164 13.26 10.88 17.13
CA ARG A 164 13.36 12.32 17.35
C ARG A 164 11.99 12.90 17.10
N GLU A 165 11.50 13.72 18.00
CA GLU A 165 10.17 14.30 17.88
C GLU A 165 10.16 15.71 18.45
N ASP A 166 9.25 16.50 17.91
CA ASP A 166 8.85 17.78 18.44
C ASP A 166 7.32 17.75 18.53
N THR A 167 6.82 17.49 19.73
CA THR A 167 5.38 17.45 20.00
C THR A 167 4.74 18.83 19.85
N ASP A 168 5.54 19.91 19.86
CA ASP A 168 5.07 21.26 19.62
C ASP A 168 4.98 21.61 18.14
N ALA A 169 5.97 21.26 17.33
CA ALA A 169 5.84 21.42 15.89
C ALA A 169 4.94 20.33 15.26
N GLY A 170 4.69 19.24 15.99
CA GLY A 170 3.81 18.15 15.57
C GLY A 170 4.45 17.24 14.55
N TRP A 171 5.71 16.84 14.76
CA TRP A 171 6.40 15.86 13.91
C TRP A 171 7.22 14.85 14.71
N LEU A 172 7.47 13.71 14.07
CA LEU A 172 8.34 12.63 14.55
C LEU A 172 9.17 12.08 13.38
N ALA A 173 10.43 11.82 13.64
CA ALA A 173 11.37 11.16 12.76
C ALA A 173 11.92 9.88 13.41
N PHE A 174 12.02 8.82 12.62
CA PHE A 174 12.69 7.58 12.94
C PHE A 174 13.61 7.18 11.79
N HIS A 175 14.84 6.78 12.09
CA HIS A 175 15.80 6.31 11.10
C HIS A 175 16.66 5.19 11.68
N ALA A 176 16.57 4.01 11.05
CA ALA A 176 17.39 2.84 11.35
C ALA A 176 18.11 2.32 10.10
N ILE A 177 19.40 2.00 10.25
CA ILE A 177 20.16 1.22 9.26
C ILE A 177 19.91 -0.25 9.53
N LEU A 178 19.55 -0.98 8.47
CA LEU A 178 19.04 -2.34 8.54
C LEU A 178 19.63 -3.21 7.43
N PRO A 179 19.79 -4.53 7.64
CA PRO A 179 20.09 -5.47 6.57
C PRO A 179 19.05 -5.41 5.45
N GLU A 180 19.45 -5.84 4.25
CA GLU A 180 18.50 -6.03 3.14
C GLU A 180 17.43 -7.08 3.52
N GLY A 181 16.20 -6.85 3.08
CA GLY A 181 15.06 -7.73 3.38
C GLY A 181 13.76 -6.99 3.63
N ILE A 182 12.74 -7.74 4.01
CA ILE A 182 11.41 -7.22 4.37
C ILE A 182 11.33 -6.88 5.85
N TYR A 183 10.57 -5.83 6.14
CA TYR A 183 10.23 -5.32 7.46
C TYR A 183 8.74 -4.95 7.46
N TYR A 184 8.16 -4.78 8.64
CA TYR A 184 6.76 -4.38 8.74
C TYR A 184 6.62 -3.17 9.65
N LEU A 185 5.97 -2.12 9.15
CA LEU A 185 5.45 -1.06 10.00
C LEU A 185 4.14 -1.56 10.62
N HIS A 186 4.18 -1.83 11.92
CA HIS A 186 3.06 -2.30 12.70
C HIS A 186 2.43 -1.13 13.46
N TYR A 187 1.12 -1.00 13.35
CA TYR A 187 0.29 -0.11 14.17
C TYR A 187 -0.67 -0.96 15.00
N SER A 188 -0.66 -0.80 16.31
CA SER A 188 -1.46 -1.60 17.24
C SER A 188 -2.96 -1.31 17.18
N GLY A 189 -3.36 -0.27 16.46
CA GLY A 189 -4.72 0.27 16.50
C GLY A 189 -4.89 1.27 17.64
N HIS A 190 -5.98 2.04 17.55
CA HIS A 190 -6.44 2.93 18.59
C HIS A 190 -7.95 2.73 18.77
N THR A 191 -8.36 2.42 19.99
CA THR A 191 -9.77 2.44 20.39
C THR A 191 -10.04 3.79 21.04
N ALA A 192 -11.03 4.51 20.52
CA ALA A 192 -11.45 5.78 21.06
C ALA A 192 -11.84 5.62 22.54
N LYS A 193 -11.43 6.58 23.37
CA LYS A 193 -11.84 6.61 24.78
C LYS A 193 -13.37 6.58 24.85
N THR A 194 -13.91 5.77 25.76
CA THR A 194 -15.35 5.60 26.01
C THR A 194 -16.04 6.96 26.14
N GLY A 195 -16.93 7.29 25.21
CA GLY A 195 -17.73 8.54 25.22
C GLY A 195 -17.58 9.44 24.00
N LEU A 196 -16.60 9.20 23.12
CA LEU A 196 -16.55 9.79 21.78
C LEU A 196 -17.19 8.84 20.74
N PRO A 197 -17.71 9.36 19.61
CA PRO A 197 -18.27 8.53 18.54
C PRO A 197 -17.26 7.46 18.08
N SER A 198 -17.74 6.24 17.81
CA SER A 198 -16.95 5.09 17.34
C SER A 198 -16.22 5.33 16.01
N ASP A 199 -16.52 6.42 15.32
CA ASP A 199 -15.94 6.76 14.00
C ASP A 199 -14.43 7.07 14.05
N ASN A 200 -13.85 7.18 15.26
CA ASN A 200 -12.41 7.40 15.46
C ASN A 200 -11.63 6.11 15.80
N ASP A 201 -12.28 4.94 15.83
CA ASP A 201 -11.56 3.69 16.02
C ASP A 201 -10.71 3.40 14.79
N LEU A 202 -9.39 3.30 15.00
CA LEU A 202 -8.45 2.93 13.95
C LEU A 202 -8.00 1.49 14.18
N PRO A 203 -8.30 0.56 13.25
CA PRO A 203 -7.92 -0.83 13.44
C PRO A 203 -6.40 -1.00 13.40
N ALA A 204 -5.92 -2.10 13.99
CA ALA A 204 -4.53 -2.49 13.88
C ALA A 204 -4.14 -2.75 12.42
N ARG A 205 -2.92 -2.40 12.03
CA ARG A 205 -2.42 -2.53 10.65
C ARG A 205 -0.97 -2.98 10.62
N GLU A 206 -0.63 -3.81 9.65
CA GLU A 206 0.75 -4.06 9.23
C GLU A 206 0.93 -3.66 7.76
N ILE A 207 2.03 -2.97 7.47
CA ILE A 207 2.41 -2.49 6.15
C ILE A 207 3.81 -3.02 5.84
N PRO A 208 4.01 -3.83 4.78
CA PRO A 208 5.33 -4.29 4.39
C PRO A 208 6.17 -3.13 3.85
N LEU A 209 7.40 -3.05 4.34
CA LEU A 209 8.45 -2.15 3.90
C LEU A 209 9.65 -2.99 3.51
N GLN A 210 10.40 -2.56 2.51
CA GLN A 210 11.57 -3.32 2.06
C GLN A 210 12.83 -2.47 2.12
N VAL A 211 13.95 -3.11 2.46
CA VAL A 211 15.28 -2.50 2.45
C VAL A 211 16.08 -3.18 1.35
N PHE A 212 16.59 -2.36 0.42
CA PHE A 212 17.22 -2.86 -0.80
C PHE A 212 18.73 -2.64 -0.83
N ARG A 213 19.38 -3.49 -1.61
CA ARG A 213 20.73 -3.31 -2.10
C ARG A 213 20.73 -3.57 -3.60
N SER A 214 21.39 -2.70 -4.37
CA SER A 214 21.51 -2.93 -5.82
C SER A 214 22.33 -4.19 -6.11
N SER A 215 21.93 -4.98 -7.11
CA SER A 215 22.53 -6.28 -7.45
C SER A 215 23.97 -6.20 -7.98
N GLY A 216 24.48 -5.00 -8.24
CA GLY A 216 25.81 -4.80 -8.82
C GLY A 216 25.84 -4.77 -10.34
N GLU A 217 24.75 -5.18 -10.99
CA GLU A 217 24.64 -5.26 -12.46
C GLU A 217 24.27 -3.90 -13.09
N SER A 218 23.63 -3.02 -12.32
CA SER A 218 23.27 -1.67 -12.77
C SER A 218 24.49 -0.74 -12.76
N GLN A 219 24.84 -0.21 -13.92
CA GLN A 219 25.92 0.78 -14.06
C GLN A 219 25.59 2.04 -13.23
N GLY A 220 26.48 2.41 -12.31
CA GLY A 220 26.33 3.60 -11.47
C GLY A 220 25.62 3.40 -10.13
N ALA A 221 24.94 2.26 -9.92
CA ALA A 221 24.29 1.93 -8.65
C ALA A 221 24.88 0.68 -7.96
N ALA A 222 25.93 0.08 -8.54
CA ALA A 222 26.47 -1.20 -8.11
C ALA A 222 26.85 -1.23 -6.62
N GLY A 223 26.22 -2.15 -5.86
CA GLY A 223 26.50 -2.34 -4.43
C GLY A 223 25.97 -1.22 -3.52
N GLN A 224 25.22 -0.27 -4.07
CA GLN A 224 24.62 0.83 -3.32
C GLN A 224 23.48 0.33 -2.44
N TYR A 225 23.39 0.92 -1.26
CA TYR A 225 22.31 0.71 -0.31
C TYR A 225 21.24 1.78 -0.48
N TRP A 226 19.99 1.34 -0.52
CA TRP A 226 18.84 2.22 -0.63
C TRP A 226 18.25 2.51 0.75
N GLN A 227 17.59 3.65 0.86
CA GLN A 227 16.76 4.03 2.00
C GLN A 227 15.30 4.07 1.53
N THR A 228 14.44 3.36 2.26
CA THR A 228 12.99 3.43 2.10
C THR A 228 12.47 4.51 3.03
N GLN A 229 11.88 5.55 2.46
CA GLN A 229 11.43 6.76 3.15
C GLN A 229 9.92 6.76 3.18
N VAL A 230 9.32 6.81 4.37
CA VAL A 230 7.87 6.78 4.55
C VAL A 230 7.42 8.07 5.21
N PHE A 231 6.45 8.74 4.60
CA PHE A 231 5.82 9.95 5.13
C PHE A 231 4.36 9.67 5.45
N LEU A 232 3.89 10.09 6.62
CA LEU A 232 2.51 9.86 7.06
C LEU A 232 1.93 11.09 7.75
N THR A 233 0.73 11.48 7.32
CA THR A 233 -0.01 12.60 7.95
C THR A 233 -0.92 12.08 9.06
N PHE A 234 -1.06 12.88 10.12
CA PHE A 234 -1.96 12.64 11.24
C PHE A 234 -3.10 13.65 11.27
N GLY A 235 -4.29 13.15 11.59
CA GLY A 235 -5.46 13.90 12.04
C GLY A 235 -5.74 13.55 13.50
N TYR A 236 -6.95 13.05 13.81
CA TYR A 236 -7.23 12.40 15.11
C TYR A 236 -6.46 11.09 15.33
N GLY A 237 -5.82 10.58 14.29
CA GLY A 237 -4.88 9.47 14.28
C GLY A 237 -4.19 9.39 12.91
N PRO A 238 -3.42 8.33 12.62
CA PRO A 238 -2.76 8.17 11.33
C PRO A 238 -3.75 8.12 10.16
N ILE A 239 -3.55 8.98 9.17
CA ILE A 239 -4.34 8.99 7.92
C ILE A 239 -3.59 8.11 6.91
N PHE A 240 -3.75 6.79 7.01
CA PHE A 240 -3.00 5.84 6.18
C PHE A 240 -3.11 6.05 4.65
N PRO A 241 -4.26 6.45 4.07
CA PRO A 241 -4.32 6.78 2.65
C PRO A 241 -3.34 7.88 2.22
N SER A 242 -2.96 8.77 3.16
CA SER A 242 -1.96 9.82 2.92
C SER A 242 -0.52 9.31 2.90
N MET A 243 -0.25 8.06 3.26
CA MET A 243 1.10 7.52 3.35
C MET A 243 1.84 7.57 2.02
N SER A 244 3.05 8.14 2.00
CA SER A 244 3.93 8.18 0.81
C SER A 244 5.17 7.36 1.06
N ILE A 245 5.57 6.53 0.10
CA ILE A 245 6.80 5.74 0.19
C ILE A 245 7.71 6.10 -0.98
N PHE A 246 8.95 6.42 -0.68
CA PHE A 246 10.01 6.71 -1.64
C PHE A 246 11.20 5.78 -1.42
N ILE A 247 12.00 5.61 -2.47
CA ILE A 247 13.27 4.88 -2.41
C ILE A 247 14.35 5.80 -2.98
N ALA A 248 15.32 6.12 -2.14
CA ALA A 248 16.44 7.00 -2.49
C ALA A 248 17.77 6.37 -2.07
N PRO A 249 18.90 6.78 -2.69
CA PRO A 249 20.22 6.49 -2.17
C PRO A 249 20.35 6.77 -0.67
N ARG A 250 20.80 5.80 0.14
CA ARG A 250 20.93 6.00 1.59
C ARG A 250 21.79 7.20 1.99
N GLN A 251 22.80 7.52 1.18
CA GLN A 251 23.72 8.63 1.44
C GLN A 251 23.14 10.00 1.04
N GLN A 252 22.12 10.03 0.18
CA GLN A 252 21.46 11.26 -0.25
C GLN A 252 20.42 11.71 0.76
N GLY A 253 19.78 10.76 1.47
CA GLY A 253 18.67 11.07 2.36
C GLY A 253 17.45 11.59 1.58
N PHE A 254 16.61 12.33 2.27
CA PHE A 254 15.43 12.97 1.70
C PHE A 254 15.80 14.35 1.14
N VAL A 255 15.34 14.62 -0.09
CA VAL A 255 15.53 15.89 -0.80
C VAL A 255 14.17 16.53 -1.03
N ASN A 256 13.95 17.70 -0.43
CA ASN A 256 12.68 18.41 -0.36
C ASN A 256 12.32 19.20 -1.64
N ASP A 257 13.29 19.46 -2.52
CA ASP A 257 13.11 20.18 -3.79
C ASP A 257 13.22 19.27 -5.03
N ASP A 258 13.27 17.95 -4.85
CA ASP A 258 13.32 16.99 -5.95
C ASP A 258 11.97 16.90 -6.69
N GLU A 259 11.96 17.34 -7.95
CA GLU A 259 10.76 17.29 -8.76
C GLU A 259 10.25 15.86 -9.03
N GLY A 260 11.14 14.88 -9.02
CA GLY A 260 10.79 13.47 -9.13
C GLY A 260 9.87 13.03 -8.01
N ASN A 261 10.07 13.53 -6.79
CA ASN A 261 9.23 13.22 -5.64
C ASN A 261 7.81 13.76 -5.81
N TYR A 262 7.62 14.97 -6.38
CA TYR A 262 6.28 15.48 -6.69
C TYR A 262 5.54 14.60 -7.70
N ARG A 263 6.23 14.08 -8.71
CA ARG A 263 5.65 13.21 -9.73
C ARG A 263 5.28 11.85 -9.17
N ILE A 264 6.14 11.25 -8.33
CA ILE A 264 5.83 10.01 -7.62
C ILE A 264 4.60 10.20 -6.73
N ASP A 265 4.55 11.29 -5.98
CA ASP A 265 3.45 11.58 -5.07
C ASP A 265 2.11 11.78 -5.82
N GLY A 266 2.15 12.57 -6.90
CA GLY A 266 1.01 12.80 -7.78
C GLY A 266 0.51 11.53 -8.47
N LEU A 267 1.42 10.70 -8.99
CA LEU A 267 1.07 9.38 -9.55
C LEU A 267 0.38 8.51 -8.51
N ARG A 268 0.93 8.45 -7.29
CA ARG A 268 0.35 7.70 -6.18
C ARG A 268 -1.04 8.20 -5.84
N HIS A 269 -1.26 9.51 -5.81
CA HIS A 269 -2.58 10.10 -5.55
C HIS A 269 -3.59 9.76 -6.66
N LYS A 270 -3.20 9.84 -7.94
CA LYS A 270 -4.06 9.44 -9.06
C LYS A 270 -4.37 7.94 -9.03
N PHE A 271 -3.35 7.13 -8.75
CA PHE A 271 -3.49 5.68 -8.68
C PHE A 271 -4.45 5.24 -7.56
N HIS A 272 -4.36 5.89 -6.39
CA HIS A 272 -5.30 5.66 -5.29
C HIS A 272 -6.76 5.90 -5.71
N ASN A 273 -6.99 6.95 -6.50
CA ASN A 273 -8.31 7.34 -6.99
C ASN A 273 -8.76 6.58 -8.25
N GLY A 274 -8.05 5.50 -8.64
CA GLY A 274 -8.37 4.71 -9.83
C GLY A 274 -8.10 5.42 -11.16
N VAL A 275 -7.26 6.47 -11.15
CA VAL A 275 -6.84 7.19 -12.35
C VAL A 275 -5.44 6.70 -12.75
N TYR A 276 -5.38 5.90 -13.81
CA TYR A 276 -4.16 5.23 -14.27
C TYR A 276 -3.46 6.01 -15.39
N ILE A 277 -2.93 7.20 -15.07
CA ILE A 277 -2.34 8.09 -16.08
C ILE A 277 -0.87 8.31 -15.78
N LEU A 278 -0.05 8.21 -16.83
CA LEU A 278 1.38 8.48 -16.80
C LEU A 278 1.68 9.77 -17.57
N PRO A 279 2.06 10.86 -16.88
CA PRO A 279 2.41 12.09 -17.57
C PRO A 279 3.56 11.92 -18.55
N LYS A 280 3.57 12.71 -19.63
CA LYS A 280 4.59 12.62 -20.68
C LYS A 280 6.01 12.78 -20.14
N LYS A 281 6.24 13.70 -19.19
CA LYS A 281 7.54 13.89 -18.54
C LYS A 281 8.01 12.63 -17.80
N VAL A 282 7.10 11.97 -17.08
CA VAL A 282 7.39 10.70 -16.39
C VAL A 282 7.84 9.64 -17.40
N LEU A 283 7.11 9.50 -18.51
CA LEU A 283 7.43 8.57 -19.60
C LEU A 283 8.78 8.88 -20.25
N GLN A 284 9.04 10.15 -20.59
CA GLN A 284 10.30 10.58 -21.21
C GLN A 284 11.52 10.28 -20.35
N GLU A 285 11.43 10.48 -19.04
CA GLU A 285 12.49 10.13 -18.11
C GLU A 285 12.77 8.60 -18.10
N PHE A 286 11.76 7.74 -18.31
CA PHE A 286 11.98 6.29 -18.47
C PHE A 286 12.59 5.93 -19.83
N GLU A 287 12.15 6.57 -20.91
CA GLU A 287 12.73 6.37 -22.25
C GLU A 287 14.22 6.74 -22.28
N GLN A 288 14.63 7.70 -21.45
CA GLN A 288 16.03 8.11 -21.29
C GLN A 288 16.84 7.20 -20.35
N GLY A 289 16.25 6.15 -19.80
CA GLY A 289 16.93 5.21 -18.89
C GLY A 289 17.31 5.80 -17.54
N GLN A 290 16.70 6.93 -17.14
CA GLN A 290 16.99 7.58 -15.86
C GLN A 290 16.25 6.86 -14.72
N PHE A 291 16.83 5.77 -14.23
CA PHE A 291 16.38 5.06 -13.03
C PHE A 291 17.02 5.62 -11.75
N THR A 292 17.00 6.95 -11.58
CA THR A 292 17.59 7.62 -10.40
C THR A 292 16.86 7.23 -9.10
N SER A 293 15.56 6.90 -9.19
CA SER A 293 14.77 6.34 -8.09
C SER A 293 14.07 5.04 -8.52
N PRO A 294 14.32 3.91 -7.85
CA PRO A 294 13.61 2.66 -8.11
C PRO A 294 12.10 2.77 -7.91
N MET A 295 11.64 3.60 -6.96
CA MET A 295 10.23 3.79 -6.66
C MET A 295 9.47 4.31 -7.88
N LYS A 296 10.10 5.20 -8.66
CA LYS A 296 9.49 5.74 -9.86
C LYS A 296 9.16 4.61 -10.85
N GLY A 297 10.14 3.73 -11.12
CA GLY A 297 9.97 2.58 -12.02
C GLY A 297 8.90 1.60 -11.53
N LEU A 298 8.91 1.26 -10.24
CA LEU A 298 7.89 0.42 -9.62
C LEU A 298 6.49 1.02 -9.79
N LEU A 299 6.29 2.25 -9.33
CA LEU A 299 4.99 2.90 -9.35
C LEU A 299 4.46 3.07 -10.78
N ALA A 300 5.31 3.48 -11.72
CA ALA A 300 4.90 3.62 -13.11
C ALA A 300 4.51 2.29 -13.75
N ALA A 301 5.25 1.22 -13.48
CA ALA A 301 4.92 -0.12 -13.97
C ALA A 301 3.58 -0.61 -13.40
N TYR A 302 3.35 -0.42 -12.09
CA TYR A 302 2.06 -0.75 -11.47
C TYR A 302 0.90 0.04 -12.06
N VAL A 303 1.07 1.35 -12.30
CA VAL A 303 0.07 2.20 -12.95
C VAL A 303 -0.20 1.71 -14.38
N TYR A 304 0.84 1.46 -15.17
CA TYR A 304 0.71 1.00 -16.56
C TYR A 304 -0.05 -0.33 -16.65
N PHE A 305 0.37 -1.35 -15.88
CA PHE A 305 -0.28 -2.67 -15.90
C PHE A 305 -1.67 -2.69 -15.25
N SER A 306 -2.02 -1.66 -14.50
CA SER A 306 -3.39 -1.46 -13.99
C SER A 306 -4.27 -0.66 -14.96
N SER A 307 -3.66 0.01 -15.96
CA SER A 307 -4.37 0.79 -16.96
C SER A 307 -4.89 -0.11 -18.10
N PRO A 308 -5.92 0.34 -18.83
CA PRO A 308 -6.34 -0.33 -20.06
C PRO A 308 -5.46 0.03 -21.28
N GLU A 309 -4.50 0.96 -21.15
CA GLU A 309 -3.70 1.48 -22.25
C GLU A 309 -2.52 0.56 -22.58
N ASN A 310 -2.31 0.29 -23.88
CA ASN A 310 -1.33 -0.67 -24.41
C ASN A 310 -0.36 -0.08 -25.44
N ASP A 311 -0.23 1.24 -25.52
CA ASP A 311 0.60 1.93 -26.51
C ASP A 311 2.10 1.96 -26.18
N ARG A 312 2.51 1.47 -24.99
CA ARG A 312 3.88 1.54 -24.46
C ARG A 312 4.48 0.21 -24.04
N GLU A 313 4.04 -0.88 -24.65
CA GLU A 313 4.47 -2.24 -24.31
C GLU A 313 6.00 -2.40 -24.29
N LEU A 314 6.71 -1.93 -25.32
CA LEU A 314 8.17 -2.07 -25.39
C LEU A 314 8.88 -1.36 -24.22
N LEU A 315 8.42 -0.15 -23.86
CA LEU A 315 8.99 0.60 -22.74
C LEU A 315 8.81 -0.16 -21.43
N PHE A 316 7.61 -0.66 -21.16
CA PHE A 316 7.33 -1.33 -19.89
C PHE A 316 7.86 -2.75 -19.80
N ARG A 317 8.05 -3.46 -20.94
CA ARG A 317 8.86 -4.68 -20.98
C ARG A 317 10.30 -4.39 -20.53
N ASN A 318 10.93 -3.35 -21.11
CA ASN A 318 12.26 -2.94 -20.70
C ASN A 318 12.31 -2.55 -19.20
N VAL A 319 11.32 -1.83 -18.69
CA VAL A 319 11.26 -1.49 -17.25
C VAL A 319 11.22 -2.76 -16.39
N THR A 320 10.38 -3.74 -16.73
CA THR A 320 10.29 -5.00 -15.98
C THR A 320 11.56 -5.85 -16.07
N GLU A 321 12.32 -5.74 -17.16
CA GLU A 321 13.60 -6.44 -17.32
C GLU A 321 14.73 -5.79 -16.50
N HIS A 322 14.73 -4.47 -16.33
CA HIS A 322 15.78 -3.75 -15.61
C HIS A 322 15.57 -3.67 -14.09
N LEU A 323 14.32 -3.66 -13.62
CA LEU A 323 14.02 -3.59 -12.18
C LEU A 323 14.69 -4.70 -11.32
N PRO A 324 14.76 -5.97 -11.75
CA PRO A 324 15.50 -7.01 -11.03
C PRO A 324 16.98 -6.67 -10.79
N ALA A 325 17.66 -6.06 -11.76
CA ALA A 325 19.05 -5.62 -11.60
C ALA A 325 19.20 -4.45 -10.61
N LEU A 326 18.14 -3.65 -10.44
CA LEU A 326 18.16 -2.51 -9.53
C LEU A 326 17.80 -2.88 -8.09
N LEU A 327 16.82 -3.77 -7.92
CA LEU A 327 16.19 -4.08 -6.63
C LEU A 327 16.47 -5.51 -6.14
N GLY A 328 17.06 -6.36 -6.98
CA GLY A 328 17.22 -7.80 -6.74
C GLY A 328 16.06 -8.63 -7.28
N HIS A 329 16.37 -9.80 -7.82
CA HIS A 329 15.40 -10.73 -8.42
C HIS A 329 14.39 -11.30 -7.41
N ASP A 330 14.79 -11.44 -6.15
CA ASP A 330 13.94 -12.02 -5.12
C ASP A 330 12.96 -11.03 -4.46
N THR A 331 13.02 -9.76 -4.86
CA THR A 331 12.14 -8.72 -4.35
C THR A 331 10.67 -9.04 -4.65
N PRO A 332 9.77 -9.07 -3.64
CA PRO A 332 8.36 -9.38 -3.84
C PRO A 332 7.67 -8.49 -4.89
N ASP A 333 7.99 -7.19 -4.93
CA ASP A 333 7.44 -6.27 -5.94
C ASP A 333 7.91 -6.56 -7.37
N VAL A 334 9.14 -7.03 -7.55
CA VAL A 334 9.66 -7.43 -8.87
C VAL A 334 8.92 -8.67 -9.36
N LYS A 335 8.76 -9.66 -8.49
CA LYS A 335 7.99 -10.89 -8.77
C LYS A 335 6.52 -10.58 -9.06
N ALA A 336 5.90 -9.68 -8.30
CA ALA A 336 4.54 -9.23 -8.52
C ALA A 336 4.37 -8.55 -9.90
N LEU A 337 5.31 -7.68 -10.29
CA LEU A 337 5.30 -7.03 -11.60
C LEU A 337 5.52 -8.02 -12.75
N GLN A 338 6.34 -9.06 -12.57
CA GLN A 338 6.50 -10.13 -13.57
C GLN A 338 5.18 -10.89 -13.78
N ILE A 339 4.45 -11.19 -12.71
CA ILE A 339 3.10 -11.79 -12.80
C ILE A 339 2.12 -10.85 -13.50
N MET A 340 2.12 -9.55 -13.13
CA MET A 340 1.26 -8.56 -13.76
C MET A 340 1.55 -8.40 -15.26
N ALA A 341 2.82 -8.33 -15.63
CA ALA A 341 3.25 -8.25 -17.02
C ALA A 341 2.78 -9.47 -17.81
N ALA A 342 2.98 -10.68 -17.28
CA ALA A 342 2.51 -11.91 -17.93
C ALA A 342 0.99 -11.92 -18.12
N GLN A 343 0.22 -11.54 -17.10
CA GLN A 343 -1.24 -11.41 -17.20
C GLN A 343 -1.66 -10.36 -18.23
N TYR A 344 -1.00 -9.20 -18.23
CA TYR A 344 -1.29 -8.08 -19.09
C TYR A 344 -1.03 -8.40 -20.57
N TYR A 345 0.14 -8.98 -20.87
CA TYR A 345 0.53 -9.37 -22.23
C TYR A 345 -0.07 -10.72 -22.67
N LYS A 346 -0.75 -11.43 -21.77
CA LYS A 346 -1.26 -12.79 -21.98
C LYS A 346 -0.14 -13.80 -22.25
N ASP A 347 1.04 -13.55 -21.70
CA ASP A 347 2.17 -14.46 -21.69
C ASP A 347 1.98 -15.52 -20.59
N PRO A 348 2.64 -16.69 -20.68
CA PRO A 348 2.66 -17.66 -19.58
C PRO A 348 3.19 -17.03 -18.29
N ILE A 349 2.51 -17.29 -17.16
CA ILE A 349 2.98 -16.83 -15.86
C ILE A 349 4.30 -17.57 -15.54
N PRO A 350 5.39 -16.84 -15.21
CA PRO A 350 6.65 -17.45 -14.85
C PRO A 350 6.55 -18.26 -13.55
N GLU A 351 7.44 -19.25 -13.39
CA GLU A 351 7.53 -20.06 -12.18
C GLU A 351 8.08 -19.20 -11.01
N ILE A 352 7.17 -18.62 -10.25
CA ILE A 352 7.44 -17.70 -9.15
C ILE A 352 6.73 -18.20 -7.91
N PHE A 353 7.44 -18.18 -6.78
CA PHE A 353 6.91 -18.54 -5.46
C PHE A 353 7.06 -17.34 -4.52
N LEU A 354 5.98 -16.94 -3.87
CA LEU A 354 5.93 -15.81 -2.95
C LEU A 354 5.41 -16.24 -1.59
N SER A 355 6.21 -16.00 -0.55
CA SER A 355 5.84 -16.20 0.86
C SER A 355 5.55 -14.89 1.60
N GLU A 356 6.06 -13.78 1.08
CA GLU A 356 6.02 -12.45 1.68
C GLU A 356 5.22 -11.49 0.79
N PRO A 357 4.48 -10.55 1.38
CA PRO A 357 3.74 -9.56 0.61
C PRO A 357 4.65 -8.52 -0.05
N CYS A 358 4.27 -8.08 -1.26
CA CYS A 358 4.85 -6.90 -1.89
C CYS A 358 4.29 -5.59 -1.31
N MET A 359 4.98 -4.47 -1.53
CA MET A 359 4.60 -3.16 -0.99
C MET A 359 3.33 -2.61 -1.62
N PHE A 360 3.00 -2.98 -2.86
CA PHE A 360 1.85 -2.43 -3.60
C PHE A 360 0.64 -3.37 -3.58
N MET A 361 -0.53 -2.82 -3.24
CA MET A 361 -1.78 -3.58 -3.18
C MET A 361 -2.18 -4.17 -4.54
N ALA A 362 -1.89 -3.47 -5.64
CA ALA A 362 -2.14 -3.96 -6.99
C ALA A 362 -1.35 -5.26 -7.28
N GLY A 363 -0.12 -5.37 -6.79
CA GLY A 363 0.70 -6.57 -6.91
C GLY A 363 0.09 -7.75 -6.16
N ILE A 364 -0.31 -7.56 -4.90
CA ILE A 364 -0.98 -8.59 -4.10
C ILE A 364 -2.24 -9.09 -4.81
N ARG A 365 -3.07 -8.19 -5.37
CA ARG A 365 -4.27 -8.57 -6.11
C ARG A 365 -3.93 -9.39 -7.37
N ALA A 366 -2.88 -9.02 -8.10
CA ALA A 366 -2.43 -9.77 -9.26
C ALA A 366 -1.94 -11.17 -8.89
N ILE A 367 -1.19 -11.27 -7.79
CA ILE A 367 -0.71 -12.54 -7.22
C ILE A 367 -1.89 -13.44 -6.81
N ILE A 368 -2.89 -12.90 -6.09
CA ILE A 368 -4.09 -13.65 -5.71
C ILE A 368 -4.83 -14.15 -6.96
N ARG A 369 -5.02 -13.31 -7.97
CA ARG A 369 -5.64 -13.74 -9.24
C ARG A 369 -4.83 -14.80 -9.96
N ALA A 370 -3.51 -14.69 -9.98
CA ALA A 370 -2.62 -15.69 -10.56
C ALA A 370 -2.75 -17.04 -9.85
N SER A 371 -2.86 -17.03 -8.51
CA SER A 371 -2.95 -18.23 -7.67
C SER A 371 -4.15 -19.13 -7.98
N ILE A 372 -5.20 -18.57 -8.59
CA ILE A 372 -6.39 -19.35 -9.01
C ILE A 372 -6.03 -20.35 -10.11
N ARG A 373 -5.17 -19.96 -11.05
CA ARG A 373 -4.72 -20.83 -12.15
C ARG A 373 -3.40 -21.52 -11.86
N HIS A 374 -2.58 -20.91 -11.00
CA HIS A 374 -1.25 -21.39 -10.62
C HIS A 374 -1.14 -21.40 -9.08
N PRO A 375 -1.72 -22.41 -8.40
CA PRO A 375 -1.81 -22.44 -6.94
C PRO A 375 -0.48 -22.26 -6.21
N ASP A 376 0.61 -22.72 -6.81
CA ASP A 376 1.95 -22.68 -6.19
C ASP A 376 2.57 -21.27 -6.15
N VAL A 377 1.96 -20.28 -6.81
CA VAL A 377 2.44 -18.89 -6.79
C VAL A 377 2.49 -18.34 -5.35
N ILE A 378 1.51 -18.70 -4.53
CA ILE A 378 1.49 -18.38 -3.11
C ILE A 378 1.96 -19.61 -2.35
N VAL A 379 3.06 -19.47 -1.61
CA VAL A 379 3.63 -20.57 -0.81
C VAL A 379 2.66 -20.93 0.30
N ASP A 380 2.39 -22.22 0.47
CA ASP A 380 1.54 -22.72 1.55
C ASP A 380 2.11 -22.37 2.95
N ASP A 381 1.20 -22.05 3.88
CA ASP A 381 1.48 -21.66 5.27
C ASP A 381 2.38 -20.42 5.39
N SER A 382 2.45 -19.63 4.31
CA SER A 382 3.19 -18.37 4.29
C SER A 382 2.37 -17.22 4.87
N LEU A 383 3.07 -16.12 5.17
CA LEU A 383 2.41 -14.89 5.58
C LEU A 383 1.50 -14.36 4.47
N LEU A 384 1.94 -14.44 3.22
CA LEU A 384 1.14 -14.00 2.07
C LEU A 384 -0.19 -14.75 1.97
N GLU A 385 -0.19 -16.08 2.17
CA GLU A 385 -1.43 -16.85 2.22
C GLU A 385 -2.33 -16.37 3.38
N TYR A 386 -1.76 -16.20 4.57
CA TYR A 386 -2.49 -15.81 5.78
C TYR A 386 -3.19 -14.45 5.67
N ILE A 387 -2.61 -13.49 4.95
CA ILE A 387 -3.15 -12.12 4.89
C ILE A 387 -4.22 -11.93 3.81
N THR A 388 -4.43 -12.90 2.92
CA THR A 388 -5.27 -12.74 1.71
C THR A 388 -6.71 -12.29 2.00
N ASP A 389 -7.28 -12.72 3.12
CA ASP A 389 -8.62 -12.35 3.58
C ASP A 389 -8.65 -11.18 4.59
N LYS A 390 -7.49 -10.56 4.86
CA LYS A 390 -7.29 -9.51 5.88
C LYS A 390 -6.80 -8.18 5.29
N LEU A 391 -6.77 -8.05 3.97
CA LEU A 391 -6.27 -6.86 3.28
C LEU A 391 -7.22 -5.67 3.45
N TYR A 392 -6.66 -4.50 3.76
CA TYR A 392 -7.38 -3.22 3.71
C TYR A 392 -7.19 -2.56 2.34
N ASN A 393 -8.30 -2.17 1.71
CA ASN A 393 -8.32 -1.66 0.33
C ASN A 393 -8.38 -0.12 0.24
N ASP A 394 -7.87 0.57 1.25
CA ASP A 394 -8.01 2.03 1.41
C ASP A 394 -6.73 2.81 1.09
N MET A 395 -5.69 2.16 0.56
CA MET A 395 -4.47 2.84 0.10
C MET A 395 -3.83 2.11 -1.09
N VAL A 396 -2.85 2.77 -1.72
CA VAL A 396 -2.05 2.17 -2.83
C VAL A 396 -1.14 1.04 -2.31
N TRP A 397 -0.69 1.18 -1.08
CA TRP A 397 0.21 0.25 -0.42
C TRP A 397 -0.55 -0.94 0.14
N THR A 398 0.12 -2.08 0.21
CA THR A 398 -0.39 -3.24 0.93
C THR A 398 -0.52 -2.88 2.40
N SER A 399 -1.71 -3.08 2.97
CA SER A 399 -1.88 -3.09 4.41
C SER A 399 -2.91 -4.15 4.78
N TYR A 400 -2.76 -4.74 5.96
CA TYR A 400 -3.64 -5.82 6.40
C TYR A 400 -3.81 -5.83 7.92
N GLN A 401 -4.86 -6.51 8.38
CA GLN A 401 -5.08 -6.76 9.80
C GLN A 401 -4.01 -7.73 10.33
N PRO A 402 -3.17 -7.31 11.29
CA PRO A 402 -2.08 -8.13 11.78
C PRO A 402 -2.59 -9.27 12.66
N ALA A 403 -1.89 -10.41 12.65
CA ALA A 403 -2.05 -11.40 13.70
C ALA A 403 -1.48 -10.86 15.02
N PRO A 404 -1.80 -11.46 16.18
CA PRO A 404 -1.11 -11.13 17.43
C PRO A 404 0.42 -11.20 17.26
N LEU A 405 1.13 -10.28 17.90
CA LEU A 405 2.58 -10.29 17.88
C LEU A 405 3.09 -11.54 18.62
N PRO A 406 4.15 -12.20 18.13
CA PRO A 406 4.73 -13.35 18.82
C PRO A 406 5.17 -12.95 20.23
N VAL A 407 4.79 -13.74 21.24
CA VAL A 407 5.27 -13.54 22.60
C VAL A 407 6.79 -13.71 22.59
N PRO A 408 7.57 -12.77 23.17
CA PRO A 408 9.00 -12.93 23.28
C PRO A 408 9.30 -14.26 23.96
N LYS A 409 10.01 -15.16 23.28
CA LYS A 409 10.48 -16.40 23.91
C LYS A 409 11.44 -15.97 25.01
N THR A 410 10.96 -15.86 26.24
CA THR A 410 11.79 -15.74 27.42
C THR A 410 12.81 -16.85 27.31
N LYS A 411 14.12 -16.52 27.30
CA LYS A 411 15.20 -17.51 27.26
C LYS A 411 15.12 -18.35 28.54
N THR A 412 14.20 -19.30 28.59
CA THR A 412 14.18 -20.33 29.61
C THR A 412 15.42 -21.19 29.40
N ALA A 413 16.22 -21.30 30.45
CA ALA A 413 17.38 -22.19 30.50
C ALA A 413 16.94 -23.60 30.06
N PRO A 414 17.83 -24.37 29.40
CA PRO A 414 17.47 -25.67 28.84
C PRO A 414 17.13 -26.65 29.97
N LEU A 415 15.84 -26.79 30.26
CA LEU A 415 15.33 -27.93 31.01
C LEU A 415 15.31 -29.13 30.05
N ALA A 416 16.06 -30.16 30.44
CA ALA A 416 16.20 -31.43 29.73
C ALA A 416 14.81 -31.96 29.32
N ARG A 417 14.57 -32.05 28.01
CA ARG A 417 13.36 -32.66 27.45
C ARG A 417 13.59 -34.13 27.24
N ASN A 418 12.88 -34.95 28.02
CA ASN A 418 12.51 -36.29 27.62
C ASN A 418 11.16 -36.25 26.88
N SER A 419 11.14 -37.06 25.83
CA SER A 419 10.00 -37.79 25.26
C SER A 419 8.96 -37.04 24.41
N MET A 420 8.96 -37.49 23.15
CA MET A 420 7.95 -37.33 22.11
C MET A 420 6.52 -37.54 22.63
N THR A 421 5.65 -36.56 22.36
CA THR A 421 4.26 -36.71 21.90
C THR A 421 3.75 -35.30 21.57
N SER A 422 4.30 -34.69 20.53
CA SER A 422 3.74 -33.44 19.99
C SER A 422 2.49 -33.79 19.17
N SER A 423 1.40 -34.00 19.90
CA SER A 423 0.07 -34.21 19.35
C SER A 423 -0.41 -32.94 18.63
N ILE A 424 -1.31 -33.15 17.67
CA ILE A 424 -2.13 -32.17 16.94
C ILE A 424 -2.61 -30.99 17.82
N VAL A 425 -2.81 -31.23 19.11
CA VAL A 425 -3.10 -30.24 20.15
C VAL A 425 -2.16 -29.03 20.15
N SER A 426 -0.85 -29.23 19.96
CA SER A 426 0.13 -28.12 19.98
C SER A 426 0.10 -27.22 18.74
N VAL A 427 -0.48 -27.70 17.63
CA VAL A 427 -0.74 -26.90 16.42
C VAL A 427 -2.05 -26.13 16.61
N VAL A 428 -3.04 -26.75 17.26
CA VAL A 428 -4.35 -26.16 17.57
C VAL A 428 -4.23 -25.04 18.61
N GLU A 429 -3.48 -25.23 19.70
CA GLU A 429 -3.23 -24.20 20.74
C GLU A 429 -2.54 -22.95 20.15
N LYS A 430 -1.66 -23.16 19.16
CA LYS A 430 -0.87 -22.08 18.53
C LYS A 430 -1.69 -21.20 17.58
N ILE A 431 -2.80 -21.72 17.06
CA ILE A 431 -3.68 -21.03 16.09
C ILE A 431 -4.86 -20.36 16.81
N ILE A 432 -5.30 -20.92 17.94
CA ILE A 432 -6.56 -20.54 18.61
C ILE A 432 -6.32 -19.57 19.79
N GLY A 433 -5.09 -19.52 20.33
CA GLY A 433 -4.77 -18.74 21.52
C GLY A 433 -5.27 -19.45 22.78
N ASP A 434 -4.54 -19.31 23.88
CA ASP A 434 -4.62 -20.20 25.04
C ASP A 434 -5.97 -20.21 25.81
N GLU A 435 -6.97 -19.40 25.47
CA GLU A 435 -8.26 -19.41 26.18
C GLU A 435 -9.45 -18.98 25.29
N THR A 436 -9.94 -19.86 24.41
CA THR A 436 -11.29 -19.69 23.86
C THR A 436 -12.07 -21.00 23.90
N SER A 437 -13.28 -20.96 24.48
CA SER A 437 -14.14 -22.14 24.51
C SER A 437 -14.56 -22.53 23.08
N PRO A 438 -14.90 -23.81 22.82
CA PRO A 438 -15.44 -24.25 21.53
C PRO A 438 -16.62 -23.40 21.03
N GLU A 439 -17.43 -22.85 21.95
CA GLU A 439 -18.55 -21.96 21.59
C GLU A 439 -18.06 -20.60 21.05
N GLU A 440 -16.97 -20.06 21.59
CA GLU A 440 -16.40 -18.79 21.17
C GLU A 440 -15.66 -18.93 19.83
N ILE A 441 -15.02 -20.09 19.60
CA ILE A 441 -14.43 -20.46 18.31
C ILE A 441 -15.54 -20.59 17.25
N GLY A 442 -16.62 -21.30 17.56
CA GLY A 442 -17.78 -21.42 16.67
C GLY A 442 -18.43 -20.08 16.35
N LYS A 443 -18.57 -19.20 17.35
CA LYS A 443 -19.10 -17.84 17.17
C LYS A 443 -18.18 -16.98 16.29
N ARG A 444 -16.85 -17.03 16.49
CA ARG A 444 -15.88 -16.31 15.65
C ARG A 444 -15.85 -16.83 14.22
N LEU A 445 -15.96 -18.15 14.03
CA LEU A 445 -16.08 -18.77 12.71
C LEU A 445 -17.36 -18.32 11.99
N LEU A 446 -18.50 -18.27 12.68
CA LEU A 446 -19.77 -17.76 12.12
C LEU A 446 -19.79 -16.26 11.88
N GLN A 447 -18.94 -15.49 12.59
CA GLN A 447 -18.76 -14.06 12.38
C GLN A 447 -17.74 -13.74 11.27
N SER A 448 -16.96 -14.72 10.81
CA SER A 448 -16.09 -14.55 9.65
C SER A 448 -16.92 -14.49 8.38
N GLN A 449 -16.96 -13.32 7.75
CA GLN A 449 -17.69 -13.09 6.50
C GLN A 449 -17.28 -14.10 5.40
N THR A 450 -16.01 -14.49 5.35
CA THR A 450 -15.48 -15.50 4.43
C THR A 450 -16.09 -16.89 4.69
N VAL A 451 -16.17 -17.31 5.96
CA VAL A 451 -16.73 -18.62 6.34
C VAL A 451 -18.23 -18.68 6.10
N SER A 452 -18.98 -17.63 6.46
CA SER A 452 -20.43 -17.58 6.19
C SER A 452 -20.74 -17.61 4.70
N THR A 453 -19.95 -16.89 3.89
CA THR A 453 -20.11 -16.87 2.43
C THR A 453 -19.73 -18.23 1.82
N LEU A 454 -18.66 -18.86 2.30
CA LEU A 454 -18.27 -20.22 1.92
C LEU A 454 -19.34 -21.25 2.27
N LEU A 455 -19.88 -21.23 3.50
CA LEU A 455 -20.96 -22.12 3.93
C LEU A 455 -22.22 -21.93 3.09
N TYR A 456 -22.59 -20.67 2.80
CA TYR A 456 -23.70 -20.37 1.90
C TYR A 456 -23.52 -20.98 0.50
N TYR A 457 -22.32 -20.88 -0.08
CA TYR A 457 -22.04 -21.48 -1.39
C TYR A 457 -21.96 -23.02 -1.34
N ILE A 458 -21.41 -23.59 -0.26
CA ILE A 458 -21.37 -25.05 -0.02
C ILE A 458 -22.79 -25.61 0.12
N GLU A 459 -23.69 -24.89 0.80
CA GLU A 459 -25.08 -25.30 1.00
C GLU A 459 -25.94 -25.14 -0.27
N LYS A 460 -25.63 -24.15 -1.13
CA LYS A 460 -26.39 -23.83 -2.35
C LYS A 460 -25.96 -24.59 -3.60
N LEU A 461 -24.78 -25.20 -3.61
CA LEU A 461 -24.24 -25.89 -4.78
C LEU A 461 -24.34 -27.41 -4.59
N ASP A 462 -25.14 -28.05 -5.44
CA ASP A 462 -25.38 -29.50 -5.44
C ASP A 462 -24.11 -30.24 -5.90
N HIS A 463 -23.60 -31.10 -5.02
CA HIS A 463 -22.55 -32.14 -5.10
C HIS A 463 -21.28 -32.09 -5.99
N GLU A 464 -21.00 -31.06 -6.80
CA GLU A 464 -19.70 -30.94 -7.51
C GLU A 464 -19.13 -29.53 -7.40
N LEU A 465 -18.57 -29.21 -6.23
CA LEU A 465 -17.98 -27.92 -5.96
C LEU A 465 -16.50 -27.93 -6.37
N ASP A 466 -16.19 -27.36 -7.55
CA ASP A 466 -14.81 -27.09 -7.94
C ASP A 466 -14.25 -25.97 -7.05
N VAL A 467 -13.23 -26.30 -6.25
CA VAL A 467 -12.50 -25.36 -5.40
C VAL A 467 -12.04 -24.14 -6.19
N ASN A 468 -11.67 -24.31 -7.45
CA ASN A 468 -11.21 -23.21 -8.29
C ASN A 468 -12.36 -22.29 -8.71
N ASP A 469 -13.57 -22.81 -8.95
CA ASP A 469 -14.75 -21.97 -9.23
C ASP A 469 -15.11 -21.13 -7.99
N LEU A 470 -15.07 -21.75 -6.81
CA LEU A 470 -15.34 -21.05 -5.56
C LEU A 470 -14.29 -19.98 -5.24
N ALA A 471 -13.01 -20.30 -5.43
CA ALA A 471 -11.89 -19.36 -5.31
C ALA A 471 -12.06 -18.16 -6.27
N ASN A 472 -12.45 -18.41 -7.52
CA ASN A 472 -12.75 -17.37 -8.51
C ASN A 472 -13.86 -16.43 -8.04
N ARG A 473 -14.99 -16.98 -7.57
CA ARG A 473 -16.15 -16.17 -7.13
C ARG A 473 -15.85 -15.31 -5.92
N LEU A 474 -15.07 -15.86 -4.98
CA LEU A 474 -14.71 -15.20 -3.73
C LEU A 474 -13.49 -14.28 -3.87
N GLN A 475 -12.77 -14.36 -4.99
CA GLN A 475 -11.50 -13.65 -5.21
C GLN A 475 -10.45 -13.93 -4.12
N ILE A 476 -10.41 -15.18 -3.63
CA ILE A 476 -9.41 -15.67 -2.67
C ILE A 476 -8.64 -16.87 -3.24
N PRO A 477 -7.40 -17.15 -2.79
CA PRO A 477 -6.61 -18.26 -3.32
C PRO A 477 -7.28 -19.64 -3.10
N PRO A 478 -7.14 -20.60 -4.05
CA PRO A 478 -7.67 -21.95 -3.90
C PRO A 478 -7.22 -22.66 -2.63
N ASN A 479 -5.97 -22.48 -2.19
CA ASN A 479 -5.44 -23.14 -0.99
C ASN A 479 -6.15 -22.63 0.28
N VAL A 480 -6.49 -21.35 0.34
CA VAL A 480 -7.28 -20.74 1.43
C VAL A 480 -8.69 -21.34 1.45
N VAL A 481 -9.31 -21.53 0.28
CA VAL A 481 -10.60 -22.22 0.16
C VAL A 481 -10.49 -23.66 0.68
N ARG A 482 -9.49 -24.44 0.23
CA ARG A 482 -9.28 -25.83 0.68
C ARG A 482 -9.08 -25.91 2.18
N LYS A 483 -8.20 -25.08 2.74
CA LYS A 483 -7.94 -25.05 4.20
C LYS A 483 -9.20 -24.68 4.96
N THR A 484 -9.95 -23.69 4.50
CA THR A 484 -11.19 -23.28 5.17
C THR A 484 -12.26 -24.37 5.11
N VAL A 485 -12.45 -25.02 3.95
CA VAL A 485 -13.35 -26.17 3.79
C VAL A 485 -12.90 -27.33 4.66
N GLN A 486 -11.61 -27.68 4.65
CA GLN A 486 -11.05 -28.73 5.48
C GLN A 486 -11.25 -28.43 6.96
N HIS A 487 -11.03 -27.19 7.41
CA HIS A 487 -11.30 -26.76 8.78
C HIS A 487 -12.78 -26.92 9.14
N ILE A 488 -13.70 -26.54 8.26
CA ILE A 488 -15.15 -26.72 8.47
C ILE A 488 -15.50 -28.22 8.58
N LEU A 489 -14.96 -29.05 7.69
CA LEU A 489 -15.20 -30.50 7.69
C LEU A 489 -14.63 -31.17 8.94
N THR A 490 -13.36 -30.89 9.28
CA THR A 490 -12.72 -31.40 10.49
C THR A 490 -13.40 -30.88 11.76
N PHE A 491 -13.90 -29.64 11.76
CA PHE A 491 -14.72 -29.13 12.87
C PHE A 491 -16.05 -29.88 12.99
N SER A 492 -16.75 -30.12 11.86
CA SER A 492 -17.97 -30.93 11.85
C SER A 492 -17.73 -32.37 12.29
N GLU A 493 -16.59 -32.96 11.95
CA GLU A 493 -16.19 -34.29 12.41
C GLU A 493 -15.88 -34.29 13.91
N SER A 494 -15.17 -33.27 14.41
CA SER A 494 -14.89 -33.13 15.84
C SER A 494 -16.17 -32.97 16.68
N ILE A 495 -17.21 -32.30 16.15
CA ILE A 495 -18.54 -32.24 16.77
C ILE A 495 -19.21 -33.61 16.74
N ARG A 496 -19.19 -34.32 15.60
CA ARG A 496 -19.78 -35.67 15.49
C ARG A 496 -19.08 -36.70 16.38
N ASP A 497 -17.77 -36.58 16.57
CA ASP A 497 -17.00 -37.46 17.44
C ASP A 497 -17.25 -37.14 18.93
N ALA A 498 -17.44 -35.87 19.27
CA ALA A 498 -17.90 -35.45 20.60
C ALA A 498 -19.34 -35.97 20.91
N GLU A 499 -20.21 -36.08 19.90
CA GLU A 499 -21.54 -36.70 20.05
C GLU A 499 -21.45 -38.23 20.22
N ARG A 500 -20.42 -38.88 19.65
CA ARG A 500 -20.23 -40.35 19.67
C ARG A 500 -19.47 -40.86 20.89
N THR A 501 -18.74 -40.01 21.60
CA THR A 501 -18.02 -40.37 22.83
C THR A 501 -18.38 -39.43 24.01
N PRO A 502 -19.63 -39.51 24.53
CA PRO A 502 -20.11 -38.58 25.55
C PRO A 502 -19.39 -38.69 26.90
N GLU A 503 -18.66 -39.78 27.13
CA GLU A 503 -18.01 -40.06 28.43
C GLU A 503 -16.71 -39.27 28.64
N GLN A 504 -16.15 -38.63 27.60
CA GLN A 504 -14.93 -37.81 27.71
C GLN A 504 -15.19 -36.30 27.89
N PHE A 505 -16.44 -35.84 27.79
CA PHE A 505 -16.79 -34.43 27.97
C PHE A 505 -18.02 -34.29 28.86
N SER A 506 -17.85 -33.67 30.04
CA SER A 506 -18.92 -33.60 31.05
C SER A 506 -20.21 -32.99 30.48
N VAL A 507 -21.32 -33.69 30.68
CA VAL A 507 -22.68 -33.51 30.15
C VAL A 507 -23.32 -32.13 30.40
N ARG A 508 -22.61 -31.19 31.04
CA ARG A 508 -23.15 -29.86 31.38
C ARG A 508 -23.12 -28.84 30.24
N ASN A 509 -22.33 -29.04 29.17
CA ASN A 509 -22.15 -28.02 28.13
C ASN A 509 -22.98 -28.28 26.84
N ILE A 510 -23.39 -29.51 26.56
CA ILE A 510 -24.07 -29.87 25.29
C ILE A 510 -25.57 -29.47 25.28
N ASN A 511 -26.22 -29.44 26.45
CA ASN A 511 -27.66 -29.14 26.52
C ASN A 511 -28.03 -27.66 26.24
N LYS A 512 -27.06 -26.76 26.06
CA LYS A 512 -27.33 -25.35 25.69
C LYS A 512 -27.48 -25.11 24.19
N LEU A 513 -27.10 -26.07 23.33
CA LEU A 513 -27.17 -25.93 21.87
C LEU A 513 -28.53 -26.33 21.26
N LYS A 514 -29.42 -27.00 22.02
CA LYS A 514 -30.73 -27.45 21.52
C LYS A 514 -31.84 -26.39 21.54
N ASN A 515 -31.58 -25.17 22.04
CA ASN A 515 -32.61 -24.15 22.24
C ASN A 515 -32.39 -22.84 21.46
N ILE A 516 -31.68 -22.88 20.33
CA ILE A 516 -31.62 -21.74 19.40
C ILE A 516 -32.28 -22.19 18.10
N HIS A 517 -33.59 -21.95 18.02
CA HIS A 517 -34.36 -21.80 16.78
C HIS A 517 -34.87 -20.38 16.73
#